data_AF-A0A503PJK0-F1
#
_entry.id   AF-A0A503PJK0-F1
#
_cell.length_a   1.000
_cell.length_b   1.000
_cell.length_c   1.000
_cell.angle_alpha   90.00
_cell.angle_beta   90.00
_cell.angle_gamma   90.00
#
_symmetry.space_group_name_H-M   'P 1'
#
loop_
_entity.id
_entity.type
_entity.pdbx_description
1 polymer ?
#
loop_
_entity_poly.entity_id
_entity_poly.type
_entity_poly.pdbx_seq_one_letter_code
_entity_poly.pdbx_strand_id
1 'polypeptide(L)'
;MEEKRRILVIGTGDTKADELLFMRERIEAVGGVAVMMDVSVLGDPPYKPEHDKHAVARAADTTIEAIIASGDENTAMTLMALGASRLARSLHERGEIDGFIALGGSMGTDLALDVALALPLGVPKFVVSTIAYSHLVPPERIATDLMMILWAGGLYGLNSACKAVLSQASGAVVGAARAVVKPDMSRPKVGMSSLGKSCLQYMVTLKPELEKRGYEVIVFHTTGMGGRALESIAAQKGFVAVLDFSLQELANQLTGSVVNSGTDRLENAGRQGIPQIVAPGAIDMVDFPTWQAVPSRFTERPYHAHNRLLASVTSDGATRREIARAIGDKLAAATGPTAFILPAGGIQQWDQQGEPLYEPEALSAFVEEMRARVPDNAELHEIVGHINDAAFSAKALEIFDRWVAEGIVPPGVTGRRAA
;
A
#
# COMPACT_ATOMS: atom_id res chain seq x y z
N MET A 1 -4.52 36.33 -9.38
CA MET A 1 -3.36 35.80 -8.63
C MET A 1 -3.43 34.29 -8.74
N GLU A 2 -2.35 33.64 -9.17
CA GLU A 2 -2.27 32.19 -9.16
C GLU A 2 -2.36 31.69 -7.71
N GLU A 3 -3.23 30.71 -7.46
CA GLU A 3 -3.45 30.17 -6.11
C GLU A 3 -2.18 29.45 -5.64
N LYS A 4 -1.57 29.94 -4.56
CA LYS A 4 -0.33 29.36 -4.03
C LYS A 4 -0.64 28.06 -3.30
N ARG A 5 0.15 27.01 -3.59
CA ARG A 5 0.05 25.72 -2.91
C ARG A 5 0.59 25.79 -1.48
N ARG A 6 -0.20 25.32 -0.52
CA ARG A 6 0.10 25.32 0.91
C ARG A 6 0.69 23.97 1.30
N ILE A 7 1.95 23.95 1.70
CA ILE A 7 2.68 22.73 2.03
C ILE A 7 2.87 22.65 3.53
N LEU A 8 2.34 21.61 4.16
CA LEU A 8 2.57 21.33 5.57
C LEU A 8 4.01 20.86 5.78
N VAL A 9 4.79 21.57 6.58
CA VAL A 9 6.17 21.24 6.94
C VAL A 9 6.18 20.73 8.37
N ILE A 10 6.52 19.45 8.55
CA ILE A 10 6.51 18.76 9.84
C ILE A 10 7.93 18.44 10.30
N GLY A 11 8.25 18.75 11.55
CA GLY A 11 9.48 18.30 12.18
C GLY A 11 9.62 18.73 13.64
N THR A 12 10.70 18.28 14.27
CA THR A 12 11.05 18.62 15.66
C THR A 12 11.82 19.94 15.68
N GLY A 13 11.08 21.05 15.80
CA GLY A 13 11.64 22.39 15.74
C GLY A 13 12.59 22.75 16.89
N ASP A 14 12.54 22.01 18.01
CA ASP A 14 13.50 22.15 19.12
C ASP A 14 14.93 21.70 18.78
N THR A 15 15.08 20.82 17.77
CA THR A 15 16.34 20.16 17.41
C THR A 15 16.75 20.40 15.96
N LYS A 16 15.79 20.72 15.07
CA LYS A 16 15.98 20.85 13.61
C LYS A 16 15.46 22.18 13.07
N ALA A 17 15.52 23.24 13.89
CA ALA A 17 15.01 24.55 13.54
C ALA A 17 15.62 25.10 12.23
N ASP A 18 16.93 25.04 12.10
CA ASP A 18 17.66 25.58 10.95
C ASP A 18 17.23 24.88 9.65
N GLU A 19 17.13 23.54 9.68
CA GLU A 19 16.69 22.76 8.53
C GLU A 19 15.24 23.06 8.14
N LEU A 20 14.33 23.14 9.12
CA LEU A 20 12.91 23.44 8.89
C LEU A 20 12.69 24.87 8.35
N LEU A 21 13.44 25.84 8.87
CA LEU A 21 13.42 27.23 8.37
C LEU A 21 14.00 27.32 6.96
N PHE A 22 15.07 26.57 6.67
CA PHE A 22 15.59 26.49 5.30
C PHE A 22 14.58 25.87 4.33
N MET A 23 13.88 24.81 4.73
CA MET A 23 12.81 24.22 3.92
C MET A 23 11.67 25.22 3.65
N ARG A 24 11.23 25.96 4.69
CA ARG A 24 10.25 27.06 4.54
C ARG A 24 10.70 28.06 3.48
N GLU A 25 11.92 28.57 3.61
CA GLU A 25 12.50 29.53 2.67
C GLU A 25 12.52 28.98 1.24
N ARG A 26 12.87 27.70 1.05
CA ARG A 26 12.92 27.07 -0.28
C ARG A 26 11.53 26.84 -0.88
N ILE A 27 10.54 26.45 -0.08
CA ILE A 27 9.13 26.31 -0.51
C ILE A 27 8.59 27.67 -0.98
N GLU A 28 8.81 28.72 -0.19
CA GLU A 28 8.37 30.08 -0.51
C GLU A 28 9.07 30.64 -1.75
N ALA A 29 10.36 30.37 -1.91
CA ALA A 29 11.16 30.82 -3.06
C ALA A 29 10.65 30.25 -4.41
N VAL A 30 10.02 29.07 -4.41
CA VAL A 30 9.40 28.49 -5.61
C VAL A 30 7.91 28.82 -5.72
N GLY A 31 7.39 29.71 -4.88
CA GLY A 31 6.02 30.22 -4.90
C GLY A 31 4.97 29.35 -4.20
N GLY A 32 5.41 28.44 -3.32
CA GLY A 32 4.53 27.78 -2.34
C GLY A 32 4.28 28.66 -1.11
N VAL A 33 3.51 28.13 -0.17
CA VAL A 33 3.32 28.65 1.19
C VAL A 33 3.65 27.53 2.16
N ALA A 34 4.62 27.72 3.05
CA ALA A 34 4.89 26.74 4.09
C ALA A 34 3.89 26.93 5.26
N VAL A 35 3.30 25.85 5.73
CA VAL A 35 2.48 25.79 6.95
C VAL A 35 3.24 24.91 7.93
N MET A 36 3.63 25.42 9.08
CA MET A 36 4.59 24.75 9.96
C MET A 36 3.87 24.03 11.07
N MET A 37 4.19 22.75 11.24
CA MET A 37 3.73 21.92 12.34
C MET A 37 4.93 21.43 13.14
N ASP A 38 5.00 21.87 14.40
CA ASP A 38 6.02 21.43 15.34
C ASP A 38 5.56 20.18 16.08
N VAL A 39 6.37 19.13 16.00
CA VAL A 39 6.14 17.86 16.68
C VAL A 39 7.17 17.58 17.78
N SER A 40 7.81 18.63 18.28
CA SER A 40 8.74 18.56 19.43
C SER A 40 8.00 18.07 20.69
N VAL A 41 8.67 17.27 21.52
CA VAL A 41 8.10 16.77 22.78
C VAL A 41 8.55 17.63 23.96
N LEU A 42 9.87 17.84 24.10
CA LEU A 42 10.46 18.47 25.28
C LEU A 42 10.67 19.97 25.09
N GLY A 43 11.38 20.36 24.02
CA GLY A 43 11.73 21.75 23.77
C GLY A 43 10.66 22.53 23.01
N ASP A 44 10.93 23.82 22.83
CA ASP A 44 10.17 24.71 21.95
C ASP A 44 11.08 25.19 20.80
N PRO A 45 10.55 25.31 19.58
CA PRO A 45 11.30 25.89 18.47
C PRO A 45 11.64 27.37 18.72
N PRO A 46 12.74 27.88 18.13
CA PRO A 46 13.09 29.31 18.15
C PRO A 46 12.21 30.17 17.21
N TYR A 47 11.12 29.60 16.69
CA TYR A 47 10.16 30.25 15.80
C TYR A 47 8.74 29.88 16.23
N LYS A 48 7.74 30.68 15.82
CA LYS A 48 6.33 30.39 16.08
C LYS A 48 5.74 29.53 14.95
N PRO A 49 5.44 28.23 15.16
CA PRO A 49 4.74 27.42 14.16
C PRO A 49 3.26 27.82 14.06
N GLU A 50 2.64 27.61 12.90
CA GLU A 50 1.17 27.73 12.76
C GLU A 50 0.43 26.66 13.59
N HIS A 51 1.03 25.48 13.75
CA HIS A 51 0.54 24.41 14.59
C HIS A 51 1.64 23.95 15.56
N ASP A 52 1.50 24.28 16.84
CA ASP A 52 2.45 23.90 17.89
C ASP A 52 2.22 22.47 18.41
N LYS A 53 3.17 21.98 19.22
CA LYS A 53 3.09 20.66 19.87
C LYS A 53 1.83 20.47 20.73
N HIS A 54 1.26 21.54 21.28
CA HIS A 54 0.01 21.45 22.04
C HIS A 54 -1.20 21.21 21.13
N ALA A 55 -1.23 21.83 19.94
CA ALA A 55 -2.25 21.55 18.93
C ALA A 55 -2.17 20.10 18.44
N VAL A 56 -0.95 19.59 18.22
CA VAL A 56 -0.71 18.19 17.87
C VAL A 56 -1.19 17.26 18.98
N ALA A 57 -0.81 17.50 20.24
CA ALA A 57 -1.25 16.68 21.37
C ALA A 57 -2.79 16.69 21.54
N ARG A 58 -3.43 17.85 21.38
CA ARG A 58 -4.90 17.95 21.42
C ARG A 58 -5.57 17.14 20.31
N ALA A 59 -5.00 17.08 19.11
CA ALA A 59 -5.54 16.26 18.02
C ALA A 59 -5.44 14.75 18.31
N ALA A 60 -4.53 14.34 19.20
CA ALA A 60 -4.44 12.99 19.75
C ALA A 60 -5.33 12.78 20.99
N ASP A 61 -6.26 13.69 21.30
CA ASP A 61 -7.11 13.67 22.49
C ASP A 61 -6.32 13.63 23.82
N THR A 62 -5.14 14.27 23.84
CA THR A 62 -4.27 14.33 25.02
C THR A 62 -3.62 15.71 25.19
N THR A 63 -2.64 15.82 26.09
CA THR A 63 -1.87 17.04 26.39
C THR A 63 -0.38 16.78 26.22
N ILE A 64 0.41 17.83 25.96
CA ILE A 64 1.86 17.65 25.82
C ILE A 64 2.48 17.19 27.14
N GLU A 65 1.92 17.62 28.27
CA GLU A 65 2.34 17.23 29.61
C GLU A 65 2.15 15.72 29.84
N ALA A 66 1.02 15.16 29.39
CA ALA A 66 0.77 13.73 29.46
C ALA A 66 1.70 12.93 28.52
N ILE A 67 2.03 13.47 27.34
CA ILE A 67 2.99 12.86 26.41
C ILE A 67 4.39 12.87 27.02
N ILE A 68 4.84 13.97 27.63
CA ILE A 68 6.13 14.04 28.33
C ILE A 68 6.16 13.03 29.50
N ALA A 69 5.03 12.86 30.20
CA ALA A 69 4.90 11.93 31.30
C ALA A 69 4.79 10.45 30.88
N SER A 70 4.73 10.11 29.58
CA SER A 70 4.58 8.73 29.11
C SER A 70 5.80 7.85 29.38
N GLY A 71 6.96 8.45 29.70
CA GLY A 71 8.13 7.78 30.27
C GLY A 71 9.18 7.31 29.26
N ASP A 72 8.85 7.18 27.98
CA ASP A 72 9.79 6.81 26.93
C ASP A 72 9.50 7.50 25.58
N GLU A 73 10.54 7.61 24.77
CA GLU A 73 10.55 8.29 23.47
C GLU A 73 9.62 7.65 22.43
N ASN A 74 9.49 6.31 22.43
CA ASN A 74 8.64 5.60 21.47
C ASN A 74 7.16 5.92 21.75
N THR A 75 6.73 5.77 23.01
CA THR A 75 5.34 6.08 23.38
C THR A 75 5.02 7.56 23.11
N ALA A 76 5.93 8.47 23.45
CA ALA A 76 5.73 9.89 23.23
C ALA A 76 5.59 10.22 21.73
N MET A 77 6.49 9.70 20.89
CA MET A 77 6.47 9.94 19.45
C MET A 77 5.28 9.27 18.75
N THR A 78 4.82 8.12 19.25
CA THR A 78 3.60 7.46 18.75
C THR A 78 2.36 8.33 18.98
N LEU A 79 2.23 8.94 20.16
CA LEU A 79 1.13 9.88 20.45
C LEU A 79 1.22 11.15 19.60
N MET A 80 2.43 11.69 19.41
CA MET A 80 2.65 12.83 18.52
C MET A 80 2.33 12.47 17.06
N ALA A 81 2.65 11.26 16.61
CA ALA A 81 2.32 10.79 15.27
C ALA A 81 0.82 10.65 15.05
N LEU A 82 0.09 10.12 16.04
CA LEU A 82 -1.38 10.09 16.01
C LEU A 82 -1.97 11.50 15.89
N GLY A 83 -1.46 12.44 16.69
CA GLY A 83 -1.90 13.84 16.68
C GLY A 83 -1.61 14.54 15.36
N ALA A 84 -0.39 14.39 14.85
CA ALA A 84 0.05 14.99 13.60
C ALA A 84 -0.75 14.42 12.42
N SER A 85 -1.02 13.11 12.41
CA SER A 85 -1.82 12.43 11.38
C SER A 85 -3.25 12.96 11.33
N ARG A 86 -3.91 13.05 12.48
CA ARG A 86 -5.28 13.58 12.58
C ARG A 86 -5.34 15.06 12.21
N LEU A 87 -4.38 15.86 12.68
CA LEU A 87 -4.33 17.28 12.37
C LEU A 87 -4.04 17.54 10.89
N ALA A 88 -3.08 16.83 10.29
CA ALA A 88 -2.79 16.93 8.86
C ALA A 88 -3.99 16.56 8.00
N ARG A 89 -4.67 15.45 8.32
CA ARG A 89 -5.92 15.06 7.65
C ARG A 89 -6.99 16.14 7.76
N SER A 90 -7.21 16.67 8.95
CA SER A 90 -8.20 17.71 9.21
C SER A 90 -7.90 19.02 8.47
N LEU A 91 -6.62 19.41 8.39
CA LEU A 91 -6.16 20.55 7.60
C LEU A 91 -6.42 20.36 6.10
N HIS A 92 -6.15 19.16 5.58
CA HIS A 92 -6.42 18.83 4.18
C HIS A 92 -7.92 18.86 3.87
N GLU A 93 -8.75 18.28 4.74
CA GLU A 93 -10.22 18.29 4.59
C GLU A 93 -10.81 19.71 4.59
N ARG A 94 -10.17 20.66 5.28
CA ARG A 94 -10.53 22.09 5.26
C ARG A 94 -9.90 22.90 4.11
N GLY A 95 -9.11 22.26 3.24
CA GLY A 95 -8.41 22.94 2.14
C GLY A 95 -7.27 23.85 2.62
N GLU A 96 -6.75 23.65 3.83
CA GLU A 96 -5.68 24.47 4.39
C GLU A 96 -4.28 23.97 4.03
N ILE A 97 -4.17 22.78 3.44
CA ILE A 97 -2.93 22.22 2.90
C ILE A 97 -3.21 21.48 1.59
N ASP A 98 -2.28 21.57 0.65
CA ASP A 98 -2.30 20.89 -0.65
C ASP A 98 -1.32 19.70 -0.69
N GLY A 99 -0.45 19.55 0.31
CA GLY A 99 0.55 18.49 0.41
C GLY A 99 1.34 18.61 1.72
N PHE A 100 2.18 17.62 2.03
CA PHE A 100 3.08 17.69 3.18
C PHE A 100 4.51 17.28 2.84
N ILE A 101 5.43 17.81 3.63
CA ILE A 101 6.82 17.39 3.68
C ILE A 101 7.26 17.25 5.15
N ALA A 102 7.95 16.16 5.46
CA ALA A 102 8.53 15.93 6.78
C ALA A 102 10.03 15.66 6.70
N LEU A 103 10.74 16.04 7.76
CA LEU A 103 12.18 15.84 7.91
C LEU A 103 12.45 15.03 9.18
N GLY A 104 13.31 14.02 9.11
CA GLY A 104 13.69 13.30 10.31
C GLY A 104 14.80 12.27 10.19
N GLY A 105 15.34 11.90 11.36
CA GLY A 105 16.04 10.63 11.55
C GLY A 105 15.05 9.46 11.58
N SER A 106 15.39 8.36 12.27
CA SER A 106 14.48 7.21 12.41
C SER A 106 13.14 7.60 13.01
N MET A 107 13.11 8.35 14.12
CA MET A 107 11.86 8.77 14.77
C MET A 107 11.01 9.74 13.95
N GLY A 108 11.63 10.76 13.35
CA GLY A 108 10.87 11.69 12.52
C GLY A 108 10.34 11.01 11.25
N THR A 109 11.06 10.00 10.75
CA THR A 109 10.57 9.14 9.66
C THR A 109 9.40 8.30 10.12
N ASP A 110 9.49 7.67 11.29
CA ASP A 110 8.42 6.89 11.91
C ASP A 110 7.10 7.70 11.95
N LEU A 111 7.13 8.89 12.55
CA LEU A 111 5.99 9.79 12.60
C LEU A 111 5.48 10.18 11.20
N ALA A 112 6.40 10.48 10.28
CA ALA A 112 6.04 10.93 8.95
C ALA A 112 5.33 9.86 8.10
N LEU A 113 5.64 8.58 8.33
CA LEU A 113 4.97 7.46 7.67
C LEU A 113 3.49 7.39 8.06
N ASP A 114 3.17 7.61 9.34
CA ASP A 114 1.77 7.63 9.80
C ASP A 114 1.00 8.82 9.23
N VAL A 115 1.63 10.00 9.20
CA VAL A 115 1.04 11.19 8.57
C VAL A 115 0.79 10.94 7.08
N ALA A 116 1.71 10.26 6.39
CA ALA A 116 1.53 9.91 4.99
C ALA A 116 0.32 9.01 4.76
N LEU A 117 0.14 7.97 5.58
CA LEU A 117 -1.01 7.05 5.48
C LEU A 117 -2.34 7.74 5.78
N ALA A 118 -2.34 8.76 6.63
CA ALA A 118 -3.55 9.49 7.00
C ALA A 118 -4.09 10.40 5.88
N LEU A 119 -3.26 10.74 4.88
CA LEU A 119 -3.63 11.60 3.77
C LEU A 119 -4.04 10.77 2.54
N PRO A 120 -5.08 11.20 1.78
CA PRO A 120 -5.60 10.42 0.66
C PRO A 120 -4.64 10.36 -0.54
N LEU A 121 -4.83 9.36 -1.40
CA LEU A 121 -4.11 9.22 -2.68
C LEU A 121 -4.25 10.50 -3.53
N GLY A 122 -3.13 10.96 -4.09
CA GLY A 122 -3.08 12.17 -4.93
C GLY A 122 -2.79 13.46 -4.15
N VAL A 123 -2.71 13.40 -2.82
CA VAL A 123 -2.07 14.46 -2.03
C VAL A 123 -0.56 14.19 -2.06
N PRO A 124 0.29 15.14 -2.50
CA PRO A 124 1.74 14.98 -2.43
C PRO A 124 2.26 14.76 -1.01
N LYS A 125 3.02 13.68 -0.82
CA LYS A 125 3.60 13.24 0.45
C LYS A 125 5.10 13.10 0.26
N PHE A 126 5.88 13.89 0.98
CA PHE A 126 7.34 13.86 0.82
C PHE A 126 8.05 13.67 2.16
N VAL A 127 8.93 12.67 2.26
CA VAL A 127 9.73 12.43 3.47
C VAL A 127 11.22 12.54 3.16
N VAL A 128 11.88 13.47 3.86
CA VAL A 128 13.33 13.60 3.86
C VAL A 128 13.87 12.83 5.06
N SER A 129 14.53 11.69 4.80
CA SER A 129 14.87 10.72 5.84
C SER A 129 16.32 10.26 5.77
N THR A 130 16.96 10.11 6.94
CA THR A 130 18.27 9.45 7.04
C THR A 130 18.21 7.93 6.80
N ILE A 131 17.01 7.35 6.84
CA ILE A 131 16.73 5.92 6.62
C ILE A 131 15.81 5.68 5.42
N ALA A 132 15.72 6.63 4.48
CA ALA A 132 14.95 6.43 3.24
C ALA A 132 15.40 5.15 2.54
N TYR A 133 14.45 4.33 2.09
CA TYR A 133 14.70 3.04 1.42
C TYR A 133 15.37 1.97 2.30
N SER A 134 15.46 2.19 3.61
CA SER A 134 16.03 1.21 4.55
C SER A 134 15.07 0.03 4.76
N HIS A 135 15.65 -1.15 5.00
CA HIS A 135 14.94 -2.37 5.43
C HIS A 135 14.30 -2.23 6.83
N LEU A 136 14.57 -1.14 7.54
CA LEU A 136 13.89 -0.78 8.79
C LEU A 136 12.45 -0.29 8.57
N VAL A 137 12.10 0.15 7.36
CA VAL A 137 10.77 0.67 7.04
C VAL A 137 9.87 -0.50 6.63
N PRO A 138 8.86 -0.87 7.45
CA PRO A 138 7.98 -1.97 7.11
C PRO A 138 7.07 -1.58 5.92
N PRO A 139 6.80 -2.50 4.96
CA PRO A 139 5.95 -2.22 3.80
C PRO A 139 4.58 -1.63 4.16
N GLU A 140 3.96 -2.11 5.23
CA GLU A 140 2.65 -1.66 5.70
C GLU A 140 2.56 -0.19 6.06
N ARG A 141 3.70 0.45 6.36
CA ARG A 141 3.75 1.86 6.73
C ARG A 141 3.98 2.80 5.54
N ILE A 142 4.17 2.27 4.34
CA ILE A 142 4.45 3.08 3.16
C ILE A 142 3.13 3.40 2.45
N ALA A 143 2.76 4.67 2.41
CA ALA A 143 1.64 5.15 1.60
C ALA A 143 1.92 4.96 0.10
N THR A 144 0.88 4.66 -0.68
CA THR A 144 0.97 4.26 -2.10
C THR A 144 1.73 5.25 -2.99
N ASP A 145 1.60 6.54 -2.72
CA ASP A 145 2.16 7.66 -3.47
C ASP A 145 3.22 8.44 -2.66
N LEU A 146 3.83 7.79 -1.65
CA LEU A 146 4.89 8.39 -0.85
C LEU A 146 6.16 8.62 -1.68
N MET A 147 6.64 9.86 -1.66
CA MET A 147 7.98 10.20 -2.14
C MET A 147 8.95 10.27 -0.97
N MET A 148 10.15 9.70 -1.14
CA MET A 148 11.22 9.81 -0.15
C MET A 148 12.52 10.27 -0.79
N ILE A 149 13.37 10.96 -0.03
CA ILE A 149 14.75 11.23 -0.43
C ILE A 149 15.70 10.91 0.72
N LEU A 150 16.83 10.28 0.39
CA LEU A 150 17.87 9.97 1.36
C LEU A 150 18.62 11.23 1.76
N TRP A 151 18.65 11.50 3.07
CA TRP A 151 19.35 12.63 3.68
C TRP A 151 20.54 12.17 4.53
N ALA A 152 21.47 11.45 3.89
CA ALA A 152 22.56 10.74 4.56
C ALA A 152 23.54 11.63 5.35
N GLY A 153 23.68 12.90 4.99
CA GLY A 153 24.60 13.86 5.65
C GLY A 153 23.94 14.78 6.69
N GLY A 154 22.69 14.50 7.05
CA GLY A 154 21.78 15.38 7.78
C GLY A 154 21.72 15.26 9.30
N LEU A 155 22.64 14.50 9.90
CA LEU A 155 22.47 14.14 11.31
C LEU A 155 22.44 15.38 12.21
N TYR A 156 23.26 16.39 11.92
CA TYR A 156 23.37 17.60 12.73
C TYR A 156 23.76 18.82 11.90
N GLY A 157 22.86 19.80 11.83
CA GLY A 157 23.11 21.12 11.26
C GLY A 157 23.12 21.17 9.73
N LEU A 158 23.04 22.40 9.20
CA LEU A 158 23.03 22.66 7.78
C LEU A 158 24.45 22.69 7.18
N ASN A 159 24.74 21.73 6.31
CA ASN A 159 25.89 21.77 5.40
C ASN A 159 25.43 21.86 3.93
N SER A 160 26.36 22.03 2.98
CA SER A 160 26.06 22.16 1.56
C SER A 160 25.32 20.94 0.99
N ALA A 161 25.68 19.74 1.43
CA ALA A 161 25.01 18.50 1.01
C ALA A 161 23.56 18.45 1.55
N CYS A 162 23.34 18.86 2.80
CA CYS A 162 22.00 18.96 3.38
C CYS A 162 21.14 19.95 2.62
N LYS A 163 21.65 21.16 2.38
CA LYS A 163 20.92 22.21 1.64
C LYS A 163 20.54 21.75 0.23
N ALA A 164 21.40 20.98 -0.45
CA ALA A 164 21.10 20.44 -1.76
C ALA A 164 19.94 19.41 -1.75
N VAL A 165 19.87 18.55 -0.73
CA VAL A 165 18.78 17.56 -0.58
C VAL A 165 17.48 18.25 -0.16
N LEU A 166 17.53 19.14 0.85
CA LEU A 166 16.36 19.86 1.35
C LEU A 166 15.74 20.77 0.29
N SER A 167 16.56 21.41 -0.56
CA SER A 167 16.06 22.26 -1.65
C SER A 167 15.38 21.44 -2.76
N GLN A 168 15.91 20.27 -3.11
CA GLN A 168 15.28 19.34 -4.05
C GLN A 168 13.93 18.86 -3.53
N ALA A 169 13.86 18.43 -2.28
CA ALA A 169 12.62 17.96 -1.67
C ALA A 169 11.55 19.06 -1.60
N SER A 170 11.96 20.27 -1.17
CA SER A 170 11.08 21.44 -1.10
C SER A 170 10.53 21.85 -2.47
N GLY A 171 11.36 21.83 -3.50
CA GLY A 171 10.92 22.10 -4.88
C GLY A 171 10.01 20.99 -5.43
N ALA A 172 10.35 19.73 -5.16
CA ALA A 172 9.60 18.57 -5.63
C ALA A 172 8.18 18.52 -5.06
N VAL A 173 8.01 18.76 -3.76
CA VAL A 173 6.66 18.74 -3.15
C VAL A 173 5.77 19.88 -3.66
N VAL A 174 6.31 21.08 -3.87
CA VAL A 174 5.55 22.19 -4.48
C VAL A 174 5.22 21.90 -5.94
N GLY A 175 6.18 21.36 -6.71
CA GLY A 175 5.96 20.95 -8.09
C GLY A 175 4.88 19.88 -8.21
N ALA A 176 4.92 18.86 -7.37
CA ALA A 176 3.90 17.83 -7.29
C ALA A 176 2.52 18.42 -6.94
N ALA A 177 2.44 19.33 -5.95
CA ALA A 177 1.18 19.98 -5.56
C ALA A 177 0.58 20.85 -6.67
N ARG A 178 1.41 21.39 -7.57
CA ARG A 178 0.94 22.14 -8.75
C ARG A 178 0.51 21.24 -9.90
N ALA A 179 1.25 20.16 -10.14
CA ALA A 179 1.11 19.34 -11.33
C ALA A 179 0.23 18.09 -11.14
N VAL A 180 -0.15 17.76 -9.90
CA VAL A 180 -0.89 16.53 -9.63
C VAL A 180 -2.23 16.51 -10.36
N VAL A 181 -2.49 15.40 -11.06
CA VAL A 181 -3.81 15.04 -11.54
C VAL A 181 -4.47 14.23 -10.43
N LYS A 182 -5.48 14.81 -9.78
CA LYS A 182 -6.19 14.13 -8.70
C LYS A 182 -6.94 12.91 -9.26
N PRO A 183 -7.07 11.81 -8.48
CA PRO A 183 -7.86 10.66 -8.89
C PRO A 183 -9.28 11.10 -9.27
N ASP A 184 -9.76 10.64 -10.43
CA ASP A 184 -11.15 10.85 -10.81
C ASP A 184 -12.05 10.07 -9.85
N MET A 185 -13.09 10.72 -9.33
CA MET A 185 -14.06 10.10 -8.42
C MET A 185 -15.41 9.89 -9.11
N SER A 186 -15.52 10.19 -10.41
CA SER A 186 -16.75 10.11 -11.19
C SER A 186 -17.20 8.68 -11.49
N ARG A 187 -16.27 7.73 -11.52
CA ARG A 187 -16.52 6.31 -11.81
C ARG A 187 -16.26 5.45 -10.58
N PRO A 188 -17.11 4.45 -10.30
CA PRO A 188 -16.86 3.47 -9.26
C PRO A 188 -15.60 2.65 -9.58
N LYS A 189 -14.75 2.44 -8.58
CA LYS A 189 -13.43 1.81 -8.74
C LYS A 189 -13.43 0.34 -8.36
N VAL A 190 -12.85 -0.49 -9.22
CA VAL A 190 -12.56 -1.90 -8.96
C VAL A 190 -11.05 -2.07 -8.83
N GLY A 191 -10.60 -2.56 -7.68
CA GLY A 191 -9.20 -2.96 -7.48
C GLY A 191 -8.98 -4.37 -8.02
N MET A 192 -7.87 -4.63 -8.72
CA MET A 192 -7.54 -5.95 -9.23
C MET A 192 -6.05 -6.25 -8.99
N SER A 193 -5.73 -7.36 -8.33
CA SER A 193 -4.33 -7.78 -8.15
C SER A 193 -3.88 -8.66 -9.32
N SER A 194 -2.61 -8.55 -9.73
CA SER A 194 -2.03 -9.37 -10.80
C SER A 194 -0.51 -9.33 -10.80
N LEU A 195 0.10 -10.31 -11.46
CA LEU A 195 1.46 -10.23 -11.97
C LEU A 195 1.46 -9.77 -13.43
N GLY A 196 2.65 -9.68 -14.04
CA GLY A 196 2.79 -9.41 -15.48
C GLY A 196 2.02 -10.43 -16.33
N LYS A 197 1.58 -10.00 -17.52
CA LYS A 197 0.76 -10.83 -18.44
C LYS A 197 1.42 -12.12 -18.91
N SER A 198 2.73 -12.24 -18.74
CA SER A 198 3.46 -13.48 -18.99
C SER A 198 3.19 -14.54 -17.92
N CYS A 199 2.71 -14.16 -16.74
CA CYS A 199 2.38 -15.05 -15.63
C CYS A 199 0.87 -15.20 -15.45
N LEU A 200 0.14 -14.07 -15.35
CA LEU A 200 -1.31 -14.03 -15.12
C LEU A 200 -1.99 -13.21 -16.22
N GLN A 201 -2.99 -13.76 -16.91
CA GLN A 201 -3.53 -13.17 -18.16
C GLN A 201 -4.93 -12.54 -18.02
N TYR A 202 -5.68 -12.87 -16.98
CA TYR A 202 -7.09 -12.48 -16.81
C TYR A 202 -7.33 -10.97 -16.93
N MET A 203 -6.36 -10.12 -16.51
CA MET A 203 -6.53 -8.67 -16.54
C MET A 203 -6.66 -8.11 -17.96
N VAL A 204 -6.13 -8.82 -18.98
CA VAL A 204 -6.26 -8.43 -20.39
C VAL A 204 -7.73 -8.50 -20.85
N THR A 205 -8.51 -9.44 -20.28
CA THR A 205 -9.93 -9.62 -20.58
C THR A 205 -10.80 -8.81 -19.63
N LEU A 206 -10.55 -8.90 -18.33
CA LEU A 206 -11.42 -8.34 -17.29
C LEU A 206 -11.42 -6.82 -17.28
N LYS A 207 -10.26 -6.17 -17.44
CA LYS A 207 -10.19 -4.70 -17.39
C LYS A 207 -11.04 -4.04 -18.48
N PRO A 208 -10.91 -4.38 -19.78
CA PRO A 208 -11.78 -3.82 -20.81
C PRO A 208 -13.27 -4.11 -20.58
N GLU A 209 -13.61 -5.31 -20.11
CA GLU A 209 -15.01 -5.69 -19.89
C GLU A 209 -15.66 -4.92 -18.74
N LEU A 210 -14.95 -4.71 -17.63
CA LEU A 210 -15.40 -3.89 -16.51
C LEU A 210 -15.44 -2.39 -16.89
N GLU A 211 -14.50 -1.92 -17.71
CA GLU A 211 -14.51 -0.53 -18.17
C GLU A 211 -15.69 -0.23 -19.11
N LYS A 212 -16.05 -1.16 -20.00
CA LYS A 212 -17.28 -1.06 -20.82
C LYS A 212 -18.54 -0.95 -19.96
N ARG A 213 -18.54 -1.58 -18.79
CA ARG A 213 -19.62 -1.50 -17.79
C ARG A 213 -19.61 -0.20 -16.98
N GLY A 214 -18.65 0.70 -17.18
CA GLY A 214 -18.59 2.01 -16.55
C GLY A 214 -17.72 2.10 -15.29
N TYR A 215 -17.00 1.05 -14.93
CA TYR A 215 -16.08 1.04 -13.78
C TYR A 215 -14.68 1.52 -14.16
N GLU A 216 -13.97 2.17 -13.25
CA GLU A 216 -12.53 2.36 -13.38
C GLU A 216 -11.81 1.16 -12.76
N VAL A 217 -10.91 0.52 -13.50
CA VAL A 217 -10.17 -0.66 -13.01
C VAL A 217 -8.72 -0.31 -12.75
N ILE A 218 -8.28 -0.46 -11.50
CA ILE A 218 -6.90 -0.24 -11.08
C ILE A 218 -6.24 -1.60 -10.87
N VAL A 219 -5.20 -1.89 -11.66
CA VAL A 219 -4.46 -3.15 -11.59
C VAL A 219 -3.20 -2.96 -10.75
N PHE A 220 -3.02 -3.76 -9.71
CA PHE A 220 -1.92 -3.70 -8.76
C PHE A 220 -0.94 -4.85 -9.00
N HIS A 221 0.35 -4.51 -9.16
CA HIS A 221 1.39 -5.49 -9.39
C HIS A 221 1.89 -6.13 -8.09
N THR A 222 1.65 -7.42 -7.90
CA THR A 222 1.85 -8.10 -6.61
C THR A 222 3.29 -8.52 -6.32
N THR A 223 4.22 -7.57 -6.33
CA THR A 223 5.63 -7.76 -5.95
C THR A 223 5.98 -7.06 -4.64
N GLY A 224 5.09 -7.14 -3.66
CA GLY A 224 5.16 -6.56 -2.32
C GLY A 224 4.33 -5.28 -2.18
N MET A 225 4.74 -4.22 -2.88
CA MET A 225 4.13 -2.90 -2.71
C MET A 225 2.79 -2.72 -3.44
N GLY A 226 2.49 -3.53 -4.47
CA GLY A 226 1.21 -3.43 -5.17
C GLY A 226 0.06 -3.98 -4.34
N GLY A 227 0.21 -5.16 -3.71
CA GLY A 227 -0.77 -5.64 -2.74
C GLY A 227 -0.93 -4.67 -1.59
N ARG A 228 0.17 -4.04 -1.13
CA ARG A 228 0.07 -3.05 -0.06
C ARG A 228 -0.77 -1.84 -0.45
N ALA A 229 -0.59 -1.34 -1.67
CA ALA A 229 -1.40 -0.25 -2.20
C ALA A 229 -2.88 -0.64 -2.30
N LEU A 230 -3.18 -1.86 -2.73
CA LEU A 230 -4.54 -2.40 -2.78
C LEU A 230 -5.16 -2.41 -1.37
N GLU A 231 -4.47 -2.98 -0.38
CA GLU A 231 -4.96 -3.05 1.01
C GLU A 231 -5.18 -1.65 1.63
N SER A 232 -4.26 -0.71 1.36
CA SER A 232 -4.35 0.65 1.88
C SER A 232 -5.57 1.40 1.34
N ILE A 233 -5.82 1.30 0.02
CA ILE A 233 -6.99 1.93 -0.60
C ILE A 233 -8.29 1.24 -0.14
N ALA A 234 -8.27 -0.09 0.01
CA ALA A 234 -9.41 -0.84 0.53
C ALA A 234 -9.77 -0.43 1.97
N ALA A 235 -8.77 -0.26 2.85
CA ALA A 235 -8.97 0.20 4.23
C ALA A 235 -9.66 1.58 4.31
N GLN A 236 -9.52 2.41 3.29
CA GLN A 236 -10.16 3.72 3.16
C GLN A 236 -11.50 3.68 2.38
N LYS A 237 -12.05 2.49 2.11
CA LYS A 237 -13.27 2.28 1.30
C LYS A 237 -13.19 2.87 -0.11
N GLY A 238 -11.99 2.83 -0.71
CA GLY A 238 -11.73 3.41 -2.03
C GLY A 238 -12.24 2.58 -3.21
N PHE A 239 -12.78 1.38 -2.97
CA PHE A 239 -13.28 0.47 -4.02
C PHE A 239 -14.74 0.10 -3.79
N VAL A 240 -15.45 -0.16 -4.90
CA VAL A 240 -16.79 -0.77 -4.86
C VAL A 240 -16.74 -2.30 -4.92
N ALA A 241 -15.63 -2.86 -5.38
CA ALA A 241 -15.34 -4.28 -5.39
C ALA A 241 -13.83 -4.52 -5.54
N VAL A 242 -13.35 -5.67 -5.07
CA VAL A 242 -11.96 -6.10 -5.23
C VAL A 242 -11.91 -7.46 -5.93
N LEU A 243 -11.07 -7.58 -6.94
CA LEU A 243 -10.77 -8.80 -7.68
C LEU A 243 -9.34 -9.23 -7.32
N ASP A 244 -9.20 -9.93 -6.20
CA ASP A 244 -7.92 -10.27 -5.62
C ASP A 244 -7.43 -11.65 -6.08
N PHE A 245 -6.92 -11.70 -7.31
CA PHE A 245 -6.58 -12.94 -7.98
C PHE A 245 -5.13 -13.36 -7.89
N SER A 246 -4.23 -12.50 -7.39
CA SER A 246 -2.83 -12.84 -7.15
C SER A 246 -2.48 -12.69 -5.67
N LEU A 247 -2.22 -13.82 -5.02
CA LEU A 247 -1.96 -13.91 -3.58
C LEU A 247 -0.50 -14.28 -3.26
N GLN A 248 0.40 -14.10 -4.23
CA GLN A 248 1.82 -14.40 -4.06
C GLN A 248 2.43 -13.67 -2.85
N GLU A 249 2.05 -12.41 -2.60
CA GLU A 249 2.58 -11.62 -1.48
C GLU A 249 2.19 -12.19 -0.11
N LEU A 250 1.02 -12.85 -0.02
CA LEU A 250 0.61 -13.56 1.17
C LEU A 250 1.47 -14.82 1.38
N ALA A 251 1.71 -15.59 0.32
CA ALA A 251 2.61 -16.74 0.36
C ALA A 251 4.04 -16.32 0.76
N ASN A 252 4.55 -15.23 0.19
CA ASN A 252 5.82 -14.62 0.54
C ASN A 252 5.88 -14.22 2.02
N GLN A 253 4.83 -13.59 2.55
CA GLN A 253 4.78 -13.22 3.96
C GLN A 253 4.84 -14.44 4.89
N LEU A 254 4.04 -15.48 4.62
CA LEU A 254 3.99 -16.71 5.42
C LEU A 254 5.32 -17.47 5.39
N THR A 255 6.05 -17.30 4.29
CA THR A 255 7.38 -17.84 4.12
C THR A 255 8.46 -16.86 4.62
N GLY A 256 8.14 -15.66 5.12
CA GLY A 256 9.16 -14.73 5.63
C GLY A 256 10.06 -14.15 4.52
N SER A 257 9.57 -14.13 3.28
CA SER A 257 10.15 -13.32 2.21
C SER A 257 9.91 -11.82 2.47
N VAL A 258 10.89 -11.01 2.10
CA VAL A 258 10.80 -9.54 2.12
C VAL A 258 9.89 -8.97 1.02
N VAL A 259 9.49 -9.78 0.03
CA VAL A 259 8.60 -9.37 -1.07
C VAL A 259 7.15 -9.59 -0.63
N ASN A 260 6.71 -8.85 0.38
CA ASN A 260 5.36 -8.98 0.96
C ASN A 260 4.66 -7.62 1.09
N SER A 261 3.38 -7.65 1.46
CA SER A 261 2.52 -6.46 1.55
C SER A 261 2.12 -6.09 2.99
N GLY A 262 2.78 -6.66 3.99
CA GLY A 262 2.40 -6.52 5.39
C GLY A 262 1.33 -7.53 5.83
N THR A 263 1.09 -7.57 7.14
CA THR A 263 0.34 -8.64 7.82
C THR A 263 -1.14 -8.71 7.48
N ASP A 264 -1.72 -7.61 7.00
CA ASP A 264 -3.13 -7.43 6.65
C ASP A 264 -3.44 -7.76 5.17
N ARG A 265 -2.50 -8.35 4.41
CA ARG A 265 -2.77 -8.84 3.05
C ARG A 265 -3.97 -9.78 3.05
N LEU A 266 -4.91 -9.56 2.11
CA LEU A 266 -6.21 -10.23 1.92
C LEU A 266 -7.30 -9.85 2.95
N GLU A 267 -7.07 -8.87 3.84
CA GLU A 267 -8.00 -8.61 4.95
C GLU A 267 -8.85 -7.35 4.78
N ASN A 268 -8.32 -6.28 4.20
CA ASN A 268 -8.97 -4.97 4.36
C ASN A 268 -10.22 -4.79 3.51
N ALA A 269 -10.31 -5.42 2.34
CA ALA A 269 -11.54 -5.42 1.55
C ALA A 269 -12.70 -6.07 2.33
N GLY A 270 -12.49 -7.30 2.80
CA GLY A 270 -13.46 -8.04 3.60
C GLY A 270 -13.82 -7.34 4.92
N ARG A 271 -12.84 -6.77 5.63
CA ARG A 271 -13.08 -6.02 6.89
C ARG A 271 -13.94 -4.79 6.69
N GLN A 272 -13.77 -4.09 5.56
CA GLN A 272 -14.54 -2.88 5.24
C GLN A 272 -15.91 -3.17 4.61
N GLY A 273 -16.27 -4.45 4.46
CA GLY A 273 -17.52 -4.88 3.83
C GLY A 273 -17.53 -4.73 2.31
N ILE A 274 -16.37 -4.56 1.68
CA ILE A 274 -16.25 -4.42 0.22
C ILE A 274 -16.41 -5.81 -0.41
N PRO A 275 -17.29 -5.99 -1.41
CA PRO A 275 -17.42 -7.25 -2.14
C PRO A 275 -16.08 -7.68 -2.75
N GLN A 276 -15.66 -8.93 -2.54
CA GLN A 276 -14.37 -9.43 -3.03
C GLN A 276 -14.45 -10.79 -3.70
N ILE A 277 -13.88 -10.89 -4.91
CA ILE A 277 -13.67 -12.17 -5.60
C ILE A 277 -12.19 -12.49 -5.53
N VAL A 278 -11.85 -13.67 -5.02
CA VAL A 278 -10.48 -14.05 -4.65
C VAL A 278 -10.05 -15.30 -5.42
N ALA A 279 -8.78 -15.40 -5.79
CA ALA A 279 -8.21 -16.58 -6.44
C ALA A 279 -6.73 -16.78 -6.04
N PRO A 280 -6.18 -18.01 -6.14
CA PRO A 280 -4.87 -18.35 -5.59
C PRO A 280 -3.70 -18.06 -6.53
N GLY A 281 -3.79 -17.04 -7.37
CA GLY A 281 -2.80 -16.80 -8.42
C GLY A 281 -1.38 -16.65 -7.87
N ALA A 282 -0.47 -17.46 -8.41
CA ALA A 282 0.97 -17.48 -8.11
C ALA A 282 1.35 -17.71 -6.64
N ILE A 283 0.49 -18.30 -5.79
CA ILE A 283 0.86 -18.61 -4.38
C ILE A 283 1.99 -19.64 -4.25
N ASP A 284 2.29 -20.37 -5.32
CA ASP A 284 3.35 -21.35 -5.39
C ASP A 284 4.74 -20.70 -5.49
N MET A 285 4.83 -19.46 -5.97
CA MET A 285 6.09 -18.76 -6.19
C MET A 285 6.51 -17.95 -4.97
N VAL A 286 7.64 -18.30 -4.35
CA VAL A 286 8.24 -17.53 -3.27
C VAL A 286 9.37 -16.64 -3.80
N ASP A 287 9.16 -15.33 -3.77
CA ASP A 287 10.14 -14.36 -4.25
C ASP A 287 11.15 -13.99 -3.18
N PHE A 288 12.37 -13.61 -3.56
CA PHE A 288 13.38 -13.06 -2.65
C PHE A 288 14.45 -12.28 -3.44
N PRO A 289 15.30 -11.47 -2.76
CA PRO A 289 16.29 -10.68 -3.44
C PRO A 289 17.40 -11.55 -4.05
N THR A 290 17.62 -11.45 -5.36
CA THR A 290 18.64 -12.24 -6.09
C THR A 290 20.06 -12.08 -5.53
N TRP A 291 20.35 -10.92 -4.93
CA TRP A 291 21.65 -10.62 -4.36
C TRP A 291 21.87 -11.23 -2.96
N GLN A 292 20.85 -11.88 -2.38
CA GLN A 292 20.95 -12.64 -1.15
C GLN A 292 21.08 -14.14 -1.45
N ALA A 293 21.57 -14.91 -0.46
CA ALA A 293 21.55 -16.36 -0.55
C ALA A 293 20.10 -16.89 -0.58
N VAL A 294 19.88 -18.00 -1.29
CA VAL A 294 18.60 -18.71 -1.25
C VAL A 294 18.30 -19.10 0.20
N PRO A 295 17.10 -18.80 0.74
CA PRO A 295 16.74 -19.22 2.09
C PRO A 295 16.90 -20.72 2.27
N SER A 296 17.47 -21.16 3.40
CA SER A 296 17.88 -22.55 3.62
C SER A 296 16.77 -23.57 3.35
N ARG A 297 15.53 -23.24 3.73
CA ARG A 297 14.35 -24.11 3.51
C ARG A 297 13.94 -24.29 2.03
N PHE A 298 14.57 -23.55 1.10
CA PHE A 298 14.27 -23.62 -0.32
C PHE A 298 15.46 -24.07 -1.18
N THR A 299 16.56 -24.50 -0.56
CA THR A 299 17.81 -24.83 -1.26
C THR A 299 17.63 -25.92 -2.33
N GLU A 300 16.71 -26.85 -2.10
CA GLU A 300 16.43 -27.97 -3.02
C GLU A 300 15.29 -27.69 -4.00
N ARG A 301 14.71 -26.48 -3.96
CA ARG A 301 13.56 -26.11 -4.79
C ARG A 301 14.03 -25.53 -6.13
N PRO A 302 13.25 -25.70 -7.21
CA PRO A 302 13.53 -25.06 -8.50
C PRO A 302 13.72 -23.55 -8.33
N TYR A 303 14.89 -23.06 -8.75
CA TYR A 303 15.26 -21.65 -8.65
C TYR A 303 15.16 -20.95 -10.00
N HIS A 304 14.58 -19.75 -10.01
CA HIS A 304 14.52 -18.89 -11.18
C HIS A 304 14.97 -17.46 -10.82
N ALA A 305 16.09 -17.01 -11.38
CA ALA A 305 16.50 -15.62 -11.30
C ALA A 305 15.75 -14.81 -12.37
N HIS A 306 14.75 -14.02 -11.95
CA HIS A 306 14.01 -13.16 -12.87
C HIS A 306 14.86 -11.97 -13.33
N ASN A 307 15.55 -11.30 -12.39
CA ASN A 307 16.51 -10.23 -12.67
C ASN A 307 17.51 -10.07 -11.50
N ARG A 308 18.31 -8.99 -11.49
CA ARG A 308 19.32 -8.72 -10.44
C ARG A 308 18.72 -8.37 -9.05
N LEU A 309 17.42 -8.10 -8.99
CA LEU A 309 16.69 -7.71 -7.79
C LEU A 309 15.70 -8.77 -7.32
N LEU A 310 15.19 -9.61 -8.22
CA LEU A 310 14.14 -10.59 -7.93
C LEU A 310 14.51 -11.99 -8.43
N ALA A 311 14.43 -12.96 -7.54
CA ALA A 311 14.47 -14.38 -7.84
C ALA A 311 13.28 -15.07 -7.16
N SER A 312 12.90 -16.24 -7.68
CA SER A 312 11.76 -17.00 -7.19
C SER A 312 12.11 -18.47 -7.06
N VAL A 313 11.48 -19.14 -6.10
CA VAL A 313 11.48 -20.61 -5.93
C VAL A 313 10.07 -21.12 -5.79
N THR A 314 9.82 -22.40 -6.04
CA THR A 314 8.49 -22.98 -5.76
C THR A 314 8.37 -23.43 -4.31
N SER A 315 7.19 -23.23 -3.72
CA SER A 315 6.80 -23.81 -2.43
C SER A 315 6.33 -25.26 -2.60
N ASP A 316 6.62 -26.10 -1.61
CA ASP A 316 6.25 -27.51 -1.59
C ASP A 316 4.77 -27.72 -1.18
N GLY A 317 4.29 -28.96 -1.28
CA GLY A 317 2.89 -29.29 -0.95
C GLY A 317 2.51 -28.96 0.49
N ALA A 318 3.42 -29.14 1.46
CA ALA A 318 3.15 -28.81 2.86
C ALA A 318 2.96 -27.30 3.06
N THR A 319 3.86 -26.51 2.49
CA THR A 319 3.79 -25.04 2.50
C THR A 319 2.53 -24.54 1.78
N ARG A 320 2.18 -25.12 0.63
CA ARG A 320 0.94 -24.76 -0.08
C ARG A 320 -0.32 -25.04 0.75
N ARG A 321 -0.36 -26.13 1.53
CA ARG A 321 -1.46 -26.37 2.50
C ARG A 321 -1.50 -25.31 3.61
N GLU A 322 -0.35 -24.85 4.11
CA GLU A 322 -0.29 -23.76 5.08
C GLU A 322 -0.85 -22.46 4.50
N ILE A 323 -0.49 -22.14 3.25
CA ILE A 323 -1.01 -20.97 2.54
C ILE A 323 -2.52 -21.09 2.35
N ALA A 324 -3.03 -22.26 1.95
CA ALA A 324 -4.46 -22.51 1.80
C ALA A 324 -5.24 -22.28 3.11
N ARG A 325 -4.71 -22.77 4.25
CA ARG A 325 -5.30 -22.51 5.57
C ARG A 325 -5.33 -21.03 5.90
N ALA A 326 -4.24 -20.31 5.67
CA ALA A 326 -4.16 -18.88 5.92
C ALA A 326 -5.13 -18.07 5.05
N ILE A 327 -5.31 -18.45 3.79
CA ILE A 327 -6.34 -17.86 2.91
C ILE A 327 -7.72 -18.08 3.52
N GLY A 328 -8.07 -19.32 3.87
CA GLY A 328 -9.37 -19.64 4.49
C GLY A 328 -9.62 -18.84 5.78
N ASP A 329 -8.63 -18.76 6.66
CA ASP A 329 -8.72 -18.03 7.94
C ASP A 329 -8.93 -16.52 7.73
N LYS A 330 -8.23 -15.92 6.75
CA LYS A 330 -8.39 -14.50 6.40
C LYS A 330 -9.76 -14.21 5.78
N LEU A 331 -10.25 -15.07 4.89
CA LEU A 331 -11.58 -14.95 4.30
C LEU A 331 -12.70 -15.14 5.35
N ALA A 332 -12.48 -15.97 6.37
CA ALA A 332 -13.45 -16.17 7.44
C ALA A 332 -13.70 -14.90 8.27
N ALA A 333 -12.74 -13.97 8.29
CA ALA A 333 -12.87 -12.67 8.96
C ALA A 333 -13.58 -11.61 8.09
N ALA A 334 -13.89 -11.90 6.83
CA ALA A 334 -14.57 -10.97 5.94
C ALA A 334 -16.03 -10.75 6.37
N THR A 335 -16.46 -9.48 6.38
CA THR A 335 -17.84 -9.07 6.67
C THR A 335 -18.64 -8.75 5.40
N GLY A 336 -17.96 -8.53 4.27
CA GLY A 336 -18.57 -8.28 2.96
C GLY A 336 -18.76 -9.54 2.12
N PRO A 337 -19.62 -9.49 1.07
CA PRO A 337 -19.81 -10.60 0.14
C PRO A 337 -18.49 -11.10 -0.44
N THR A 338 -18.24 -12.40 -0.33
CA THR A 338 -16.96 -13.01 -0.69
C THR A 338 -17.20 -14.22 -1.59
N ALA A 339 -16.45 -14.29 -2.69
CA ALA A 339 -16.40 -15.46 -3.56
C ALA A 339 -14.95 -15.88 -3.76
N PHE A 340 -14.68 -17.19 -3.76
CA PHE A 340 -13.37 -17.76 -4.04
C PHE A 340 -13.44 -18.60 -5.30
N ILE A 341 -12.67 -18.23 -6.33
CA ILE A 341 -12.53 -19.02 -7.55
C ILE A 341 -11.30 -19.91 -7.41
N LEU A 342 -11.51 -21.22 -7.44
CA LEU A 342 -10.46 -22.23 -7.33
C LEU A 342 -10.14 -22.85 -8.71
N PRO A 343 -9.10 -22.37 -9.43
CA PRO A 343 -8.60 -23.02 -10.64
C PRO A 343 -7.76 -24.25 -10.26
N ALA A 344 -8.34 -25.44 -10.44
CA ALA A 344 -7.73 -26.72 -10.05
C ALA A 344 -6.69 -27.23 -11.06
N GLY A 345 -6.65 -26.67 -12.27
CA GLY A 345 -5.74 -27.06 -13.35
C GLY A 345 -4.45 -26.24 -13.45
N GLY A 346 -4.28 -25.24 -12.58
CA GLY A 346 -3.03 -24.49 -12.41
C GLY A 346 -3.26 -23.01 -12.11
N ILE A 347 -2.32 -22.42 -11.37
CA ILE A 347 -2.51 -21.11 -10.72
C ILE A 347 -1.58 -20.01 -11.24
N GLN A 348 -0.74 -20.30 -12.23
CA GLN A 348 0.13 -19.34 -12.92
C GLN A 348 0.75 -19.98 -14.18
N GLN A 349 1.22 -19.18 -15.14
CA GLN A 349 1.65 -19.65 -16.48
C GLN A 349 2.59 -20.88 -16.51
N TRP A 350 3.50 -21.01 -15.55
CA TRP A 350 4.47 -22.08 -15.43
C TRP A 350 3.99 -23.29 -14.61
N ASP A 351 2.75 -23.27 -14.10
CA ASP A 351 2.11 -24.38 -13.39
C ASP A 351 1.32 -25.26 -14.37
N GLN A 352 2.01 -25.75 -15.41
CA GLN A 352 1.42 -26.62 -16.43
C GLN A 352 2.46 -27.57 -17.03
N GLN A 353 2.00 -28.68 -17.63
CA GLN A 353 2.88 -29.71 -18.14
C GLN A 353 3.95 -29.18 -19.11
N GLY A 354 5.23 -29.49 -18.79
CA GLY A 354 6.39 -29.10 -19.59
C GLY A 354 7.07 -27.81 -19.14
N GLU A 355 6.47 -27.07 -18.21
CA GLU A 355 7.05 -25.85 -17.65
C GLU A 355 7.93 -26.14 -16.41
N PRO A 356 8.93 -25.28 -16.09
CA PRO A 356 9.88 -25.53 -15.01
C PRO A 356 9.31 -25.56 -13.60
N LEU A 357 8.15 -24.92 -13.38
CA LEU A 357 7.52 -24.79 -12.05
C LEU A 357 6.33 -25.74 -11.87
N TYR A 358 6.12 -26.67 -12.80
CA TYR A 358 4.98 -27.59 -12.77
C TYR A 358 5.17 -28.67 -11.71
N GLU A 359 4.35 -28.60 -10.65
CA GLU A 359 4.36 -29.55 -9.53
C GLU A 359 2.93 -30.00 -9.20
N PRO A 360 2.37 -30.95 -9.99
CA PRO A 360 0.95 -31.31 -9.92
C PRO A 360 0.55 -31.90 -8.57
N GLU A 361 1.43 -32.63 -7.88
CA GLU A 361 1.15 -33.15 -6.54
C GLU A 361 1.05 -32.03 -5.49
N ALA A 362 1.90 -31.00 -5.62
CA ALA A 362 1.87 -29.84 -4.72
C ALA A 362 0.63 -28.95 -5.00
N LEU A 363 0.26 -28.79 -6.27
CA LEU A 363 -1.00 -28.15 -6.65
C LEU A 363 -2.21 -28.94 -6.12
N SER A 364 -2.24 -30.26 -6.28
CA SER A 364 -3.33 -31.10 -5.75
C SER A 364 -3.47 -30.94 -4.24
N ALA A 365 -2.33 -30.89 -3.52
CA ALA A 365 -2.34 -30.66 -2.08
C ALA A 365 -2.96 -29.30 -1.70
N PHE A 366 -2.67 -28.24 -2.47
CA PHE A 366 -3.31 -26.93 -2.30
C PHE A 366 -4.83 -26.99 -2.55
N VAL A 367 -5.23 -27.58 -3.68
CA VAL A 367 -6.63 -27.65 -4.12
C VAL A 367 -7.48 -28.42 -3.10
N GLU A 368 -6.99 -29.58 -2.66
CA GLU A 368 -7.66 -30.38 -1.61
C GLU A 368 -7.84 -29.61 -0.31
N GLU A 369 -6.79 -28.91 0.13
CA GLU A 369 -6.85 -28.11 1.35
C GLU A 369 -7.84 -26.95 1.19
N MET A 370 -7.81 -26.22 0.08
CA MET A 370 -8.75 -25.13 -0.17
C MET A 370 -10.21 -25.60 -0.18
N ARG A 371 -10.52 -26.75 -0.78
CA ARG A 371 -11.88 -27.33 -0.72
C ARG A 371 -12.38 -27.53 0.72
N ALA A 372 -11.48 -27.84 1.65
CA ALA A 372 -11.80 -28.04 3.06
C ALA A 372 -11.74 -26.73 3.89
N ARG A 373 -11.12 -25.67 3.38
CA ARG A 373 -10.81 -24.44 4.12
C ARG A 373 -11.51 -23.19 3.64
N VAL A 374 -12.16 -23.20 2.47
CA VAL A 374 -13.05 -22.08 2.11
C VAL A 374 -14.15 -22.00 3.18
N PRO A 375 -14.30 -20.85 3.85
CA PRO A 375 -15.24 -20.71 4.96
C PRO A 375 -16.69 -20.57 4.46
N ASP A 376 -17.65 -20.86 5.33
CA ASP A 376 -19.09 -20.82 5.00
C ASP A 376 -19.59 -19.43 4.55
N ASN A 377 -18.88 -18.34 4.91
CA ASN A 377 -19.19 -16.98 4.48
C ASN A 377 -18.64 -16.64 3.08
N ALA A 378 -17.96 -17.57 2.41
CA ALA A 378 -17.41 -17.39 1.07
C ALA A 378 -17.97 -18.43 0.09
N GLU A 379 -18.44 -17.98 -1.08
CA GLU A 379 -18.89 -18.89 -2.13
C GLU A 379 -17.70 -19.53 -2.85
N LEU A 380 -17.59 -20.87 -2.84
CA LEU A 380 -16.59 -21.59 -3.61
C LEU A 380 -17.06 -21.83 -5.05
N HIS A 381 -16.27 -21.36 -6.02
CA HIS A 381 -16.45 -21.58 -7.46
C HIS A 381 -15.25 -22.34 -8.02
N GLU A 382 -15.37 -23.66 -8.15
CA GLU A 382 -14.29 -24.48 -8.70
C GLU A 382 -14.28 -24.46 -10.24
N ILE A 383 -13.10 -24.33 -10.82
CA ILE A 383 -12.84 -24.42 -12.25
C ILE A 383 -11.81 -25.53 -12.45
N VAL A 384 -12.15 -26.54 -13.25
CA VAL A 384 -11.23 -27.68 -13.53
C VAL A 384 -9.95 -27.21 -14.24
N GLY A 385 -10.04 -26.12 -15.01
CA GLY A 385 -8.94 -25.56 -15.80
C GLY A 385 -7.99 -24.63 -15.05
N HIS A 386 -7.22 -23.91 -15.83
CA HIS A 386 -6.12 -23.05 -15.41
C HIS A 386 -6.59 -21.60 -15.17
N ILE A 387 -5.93 -20.85 -14.29
CA ILE A 387 -6.26 -19.44 -14.00
C ILE A 387 -6.21 -18.52 -15.24
N ASN A 388 -5.38 -18.89 -16.22
CA ASN A 388 -5.23 -18.16 -17.49
C ASN A 388 -6.26 -18.56 -18.55
N ASP A 389 -7.10 -19.56 -18.29
CA ASP A 389 -8.12 -19.97 -19.24
C ASP A 389 -9.25 -18.94 -19.32
N ALA A 390 -9.90 -18.86 -20.49
CA ALA A 390 -11.06 -17.98 -20.69
C ALA A 390 -12.19 -18.27 -19.69
N ALA A 391 -12.32 -19.54 -19.26
CA ALA A 391 -13.32 -19.95 -18.26
C ALA A 391 -13.14 -19.23 -16.91
N PHE A 392 -11.91 -18.94 -16.49
CA PHE A 392 -11.64 -18.19 -15.26
C PHE A 392 -12.18 -16.77 -15.34
N SER A 393 -11.82 -16.04 -16.41
CA SER A 393 -12.30 -14.68 -16.62
C SER A 393 -13.82 -14.63 -16.79
N ALA A 394 -14.41 -15.61 -17.47
CA ALA A 394 -15.86 -15.73 -17.63
C ALA A 394 -16.57 -15.92 -16.28
N LYS A 395 -16.04 -16.80 -15.41
CA LYS A 395 -16.60 -17.02 -14.07
C LYS A 395 -16.49 -15.76 -13.19
N ALA A 396 -15.36 -15.06 -13.24
CA ALA A 396 -15.19 -13.81 -12.50
C ALA A 396 -16.22 -12.74 -12.94
N LEU A 397 -16.46 -12.60 -14.25
CA LEU A 397 -17.48 -11.68 -14.77
C LEU A 397 -18.89 -12.11 -14.41
N GLU A 398 -19.20 -13.41 -14.45
CA GLU A 398 -20.50 -13.96 -14.05
C GLU A 398 -20.84 -13.60 -12.60
N ILE A 399 -19.90 -13.83 -11.68
CA ILE A 399 -20.07 -13.50 -10.26
C ILE A 399 -20.24 -11.99 -10.07
N PHE A 400 -19.38 -11.20 -10.73
CA PHE A 400 -19.43 -9.74 -10.65
C PHE A 400 -20.75 -9.17 -11.17
N ASP A 401 -21.19 -9.59 -12.36
CA ASP A 401 -22.43 -9.15 -12.99
C ASP A 401 -23.66 -9.56 -12.16
N ARG A 402 -23.65 -10.75 -11.55
CA ARG A 402 -24.67 -11.18 -10.59
C ARG A 402 -24.73 -10.25 -9.38
N TRP A 403 -23.59 -9.93 -8.77
CA TRP A 403 -23.55 -8.99 -7.64
C TRP A 403 -24.02 -7.58 -8.01
N VAL A 404 -23.79 -7.12 -9.24
CA VAL A 404 -24.38 -5.87 -9.74
C VAL A 404 -25.90 -5.98 -9.83
N ALA A 405 -26.43 -7.08 -10.38
CA ALA A 405 -27.86 -7.30 -10.50
C ALA A 405 -28.57 -7.41 -9.13
N GLU A 406 -27.90 -7.95 -8.12
CA GLU A 406 -28.37 -8.06 -6.74
C GLU A 406 -28.21 -6.76 -5.93
N GLY A 407 -27.56 -5.73 -6.51
CA GLY A 407 -27.30 -4.45 -5.84
C GLY A 407 -26.19 -4.49 -4.79
N ILE A 408 -25.40 -5.57 -4.75
CA ILE A 408 -24.22 -5.72 -3.89
C ILE A 408 -23.10 -4.79 -4.37
N VAL A 409 -22.86 -4.77 -5.68
CA VAL A 409 -21.94 -3.81 -6.32
C VAL A 409 -22.80 -2.73 -7.00
N PRO A 410 -22.57 -1.43 -6.75
CA PRO A 410 -23.32 -0.37 -7.40
C PRO A 410 -23.10 -0.40 -8.92
N PRO A 411 -24.12 -0.09 -9.74
CA PRO A 411 -23.99 -0.09 -11.19
C PRO A 411 -22.92 0.91 -11.65
N GLY A 412 -22.17 0.53 -12.69
CA GLY A 412 -21.17 1.40 -13.28
C GLY A 412 -21.76 2.62 -13.99
N VAL A 413 -20.93 3.65 -14.19
CA VAL A 413 -21.35 4.92 -14.81
C VAL A 413 -20.99 4.90 -16.29
N THR A 414 -21.99 4.69 -17.14
CA THR A 414 -21.84 4.68 -18.60
C THR A 414 -22.33 6.00 -19.19
N GLY A 415 -21.40 6.93 -19.42
CA GLY A 415 -21.71 8.20 -20.08
C GLY A 415 -20.50 9.12 -20.14
N ARG A 416 -20.26 9.76 -21.30
CA ARG A 416 -19.38 10.92 -21.36
C ARG A 416 -20.02 12.04 -20.55
N ARG A 417 -19.67 12.19 -19.28
CA ARG A 417 -19.60 13.56 -18.74
C ARG A 417 -18.41 14.20 -19.44
N ALA A 418 -18.69 14.89 -20.54
CA ALA A 418 -17.78 15.88 -21.07
C ALA A 418 -17.46 16.83 -19.91
N ALA A 419 -16.21 16.82 -19.46
CA ALA A 419 -15.62 17.93 -18.75
C ALA A 419 -14.86 18.76 -19.78
#